data_AF-A0A5N5T3Y3-F1
#
_entry.id   AF-A0A5N5T3Y3-F1
#
_cell.length_a   1.000
_cell.length_b   1.000
_cell.length_c   1.000
_cell.angle_alpha   90.00
_cell.angle_beta   90.00
_cell.angle_gamma   90.00
#
_symmetry.space_group_name_H-M   'P 1'
#
loop_
_entity.id
_entity.type
_entity.pdbx_description
1 polymer ?
#
loop_
_entity_poly.entity_id
_entity_poly.type
_entity_poly.pdbx_seq_one_letter_code
_entity_poly.pdbx_strand_id
1 'polypeptide(L)'
;MGNNPLPAEEISVPIFIKFPTTDNKTSFGFYYEPKNSNFTKLNSSAFPLIINIHDGPTCQAQKYLDLQIQYFTTRGFAFFDLDFRGSTGYGKKYRKSLYGS
;
A
#
# COMPACT_ATOMS: atom_id res chain seq x y z
N MET A 1 21.76 21.43 -6.72
CA MET A 1 21.37 20.00 -6.68
C MET A 1 20.23 19.83 -7.66
N GLY A 2 20.34 18.90 -8.61
CA GLY A 2 19.40 18.81 -9.74
C GLY A 2 18.03 18.31 -9.30
N ASN A 3 16.99 19.10 -9.55
CA ASN A 3 15.61 18.64 -9.52
C ASN A 3 15.37 17.76 -10.75
N ASN A 4 15.71 16.48 -10.66
CA ASN A 4 15.21 15.49 -11.61
C ASN A 4 13.94 14.89 -11.00
N PRO A 5 12.75 15.32 -11.44
CA PRO A 5 11.51 14.70 -11.00
C PRO A 5 11.52 13.22 -11.37
N LEU A 6 10.88 12.38 -10.54
CA LEU A 6 10.70 10.96 -10.85
C LEU A 6 9.93 10.86 -12.19
N PRO A 7 10.42 10.10 -13.18
CA PRO A 7 9.69 9.91 -14.43
C PRO A 7 8.30 9.34 -14.18
N ALA A 8 7.30 9.80 -14.92
CA ALA A 8 5.91 9.43 -14.67
C ALA A 8 5.67 7.92 -14.84
N GLU A 9 6.39 7.30 -15.76
CA GLU A 9 6.40 5.85 -16.03
C GLU A 9 6.99 5.01 -14.89
N GLU A 10 7.78 5.63 -14.00
CA GLU A 10 8.35 4.98 -12.81
C GLU A 10 7.51 5.23 -11.54
N ILE A 11 6.44 6.02 -11.64
CA ILE A 11 5.49 6.20 -10.55
C ILE A 11 4.60 4.96 -10.45
N SER A 12 4.68 4.27 -9.31
CA SER A 12 3.73 3.22 -8.96
C SER A 12 2.40 3.82 -8.51
N VAL A 13 1.34 3.46 -9.23
CA VAL A 13 -0.03 3.92 -9.00
C VAL A 13 -0.74 2.95 -8.05
N PRO A 14 -1.42 3.45 -7.00
CA PRO A 14 -2.10 2.59 -6.04
C PRO A 14 -3.26 1.80 -6.66
N ILE A 15 -3.27 0.50 -6.40
CA ILE A 15 -4.39 -0.39 -6.69
C ILE A 15 -5.14 -0.65 -5.39
N PHE A 16 -6.42 -0.31 -5.34
CA PHE A 16 -7.25 -0.59 -4.16
C PHE A 16 -7.51 -2.09 -4.05
N ILE A 17 -7.17 -2.66 -2.90
CA ILE A 17 -7.38 -4.07 -2.61
C ILE A 17 -8.39 -4.22 -1.47
N LYS A 18 -9.32 -5.15 -1.65
CA LYS A 18 -10.23 -5.67 -0.64
C LYS A 18 -9.94 -7.16 -0.46
N PHE A 19 -9.65 -7.61 0.76
CA PHE A 19 -9.25 -8.99 0.99
C PHE A 19 -9.90 -9.58 2.26
N PRO A 20 -10.16 -10.91 2.29
CA PRO A 20 -10.74 -11.57 3.44
C PRO A 20 -9.74 -11.65 4.60
N THR A 21 -10.25 -11.59 5.82
CA THR A 21 -9.50 -11.84 7.06
C THR A 21 -10.17 -12.96 7.85
N THR A 22 -9.63 -13.29 9.02
CA THR A 22 -10.29 -14.18 9.99
C THR A 22 -11.73 -13.70 10.31
N ASP A 23 -12.54 -14.61 10.85
CA ASP A 23 -13.95 -14.40 11.21
C ASP A 23 -14.88 -13.99 10.03
N ASN A 24 -14.55 -14.38 8.79
CA ASN A 24 -15.26 -13.95 7.58
C ASN A 24 -15.36 -12.42 7.44
N LYS A 25 -14.38 -11.69 8.01
CA LYS A 25 -14.30 -10.23 7.90
C LYS A 25 -13.48 -9.85 6.68
N THR A 26 -13.39 -8.55 6.43
CA THR A 26 -12.70 -7.98 5.29
C THR A 26 -11.83 -6.83 5.77
N SER A 27 -10.62 -6.70 5.23
CA SER A 27 -9.78 -5.51 5.34
C SER A 27 -9.42 -4.95 3.97
N PHE A 28 -8.79 -3.78 3.98
CA PHE A 28 -8.55 -2.97 2.79
C PHE A 28 -7.12 -2.49 2.74
N GLY A 29 -6.72 -1.89 1.63
CA GLY A 29 -5.44 -1.20 1.51
C GLY A 29 -5.11 -0.83 0.08
N PHE A 30 -3.94 -0.23 -0.12
CA PHE A 30 -3.40 0.09 -1.44
C PHE A 30 -2.15 -0.73 -1.72
N TYR A 31 -2.21 -1.47 -2.83
CA TYR A 31 -1.08 -2.19 -3.36
C TYR A 31 -0.38 -1.37 -4.44
N TYR A 32 0.94 -1.32 -4.35
CA TYR A 32 1.82 -0.65 -5.29
C TYR A 32 2.77 -1.67 -5.88
N GLU A 33 2.72 -1.83 -7.20
CA GLU A 33 3.64 -2.71 -7.92
C GLU A 33 5.04 -2.10 -7.98
N PRO A 34 6.10 -2.93 -8.02
CA PRO A 34 7.41 -2.43 -8.39
C PRO A 34 7.38 -1.77 -9.77
N LYS A 35 7.98 -0.59 -9.87
CA LYS A 35 8.06 0.21 -11.10
C LYS A 35 9.46 0.78 -11.26
N ASN A 36 10.25 0.17 -12.14
CA ASN A 36 11.53 0.71 -12.56
C ASN A 36 11.78 0.27 -14.01
N SER A 37 12.02 1.22 -14.90
CA SER A 37 12.24 0.96 -16.33
C SER A 37 13.56 0.21 -16.62
N ASN A 38 14.54 0.34 -15.71
CA ASN A 38 15.88 -0.20 -15.86
C ASN A 38 16.04 -1.63 -15.34
N PHE A 39 15.05 -2.16 -14.62
CA PHE A 39 15.14 -3.49 -14.02
C PHE A 39 13.97 -4.36 -14.45
N THR A 40 14.29 -5.50 -15.02
CA THR A 40 13.31 -6.53 -15.37
C THR A 40 13.30 -7.58 -14.27
N LYS A 41 12.12 -8.06 -13.92
CA LYS A 41 11.93 -9.13 -12.96
C LYS A 41 12.73 -10.38 -13.39
N LEU A 42 13.69 -10.79 -12.56
CA LEU A 42 14.45 -12.01 -12.79
C LEU A 42 13.57 -13.20 -12.38
N ASN A 43 13.02 -13.91 -13.37
CA ASN A 43 12.12 -15.08 -13.24
C ASN A 43 10.66 -14.76 -12.83
N SER A 44 9.80 -15.79 -12.83
CA SER A 44 8.39 -15.72 -12.42
C SER A 44 8.17 -15.60 -10.90
N SER A 45 9.25 -15.48 -10.10
CA SER A 45 9.22 -15.45 -8.63
C SER A 45 8.40 -14.27 -8.09
N ALA A 46 7.66 -14.39 -6.99
CA ALA A 46 6.97 -13.23 -6.41
C ALA A 46 7.96 -12.11 -6.03
N PHE A 47 7.50 -10.85 -6.10
CA PHE A 47 8.30 -9.72 -5.61
C PHE A 47 8.34 -9.74 -4.07
N PRO A 48 9.45 -9.30 -3.44
CA PRO A 48 9.44 -9.03 -2.01
C PRO A 48 8.42 -7.93 -1.71
N LEU A 49 7.60 -8.14 -0.67
CA LEU A 49 6.52 -7.22 -0.29
C LEU A 49 6.85 -6.53 1.04
N ILE A 50 6.74 -5.21 1.06
CA ILE A 50 6.72 -4.41 2.28
C ILE A 50 5.26 -4.15 2.66
N ILE A 51 4.90 -4.43 3.91
CA ILE A 51 3.59 -4.08 4.47
C ILE A 51 3.80 -2.92 5.43
N ASN A 52 3.17 -1.79 5.12
CA ASN A 52 3.14 -0.63 5.99
C ASN A 52 1.88 -0.65 6.85
N ILE A 53 2.07 -0.39 8.14
CA ILE A 53 0.99 -0.32 9.12
C ILE A 53 1.03 1.09 9.69
N HIS A 54 -0.01 1.87 9.41
CA HIS A 54 -0.11 3.23 9.91
C HIS A 54 -0.44 3.28 11.42
N ASP A 55 -0.17 4.42 12.05
CA ASP A 55 -0.55 4.67 13.43
C ASP A 55 -2.06 4.83 13.60
N GLY A 56 -2.55 4.53 14.81
CA GLY A 56 -3.90 4.82 15.30
C GLY A 56 -5.06 4.20 14.49
N PRO A 57 -6.27 4.14 15.06
CA PRO A 57 -7.45 3.75 14.28
C PRO A 57 -8.04 4.93 13.48
N THR A 58 -7.63 6.17 13.74
CA THR A 58 -8.17 7.36 13.06
C THR A 58 -7.41 7.76 11.80
N CYS A 59 -6.58 6.87 11.28
CA CYS A 59 -5.88 7.05 10.02
C CYS A 59 -6.42 6.09 8.97
N GLN A 60 -5.97 6.29 7.74
CA GLN A 60 -6.15 5.37 6.63
C GLN A 60 -4.99 5.58 5.65
N ALA A 61 -4.70 4.56 4.86
CA ALA A 61 -3.85 4.67 3.69
C ALA A 61 -4.42 5.76 2.76
N GLN A 62 -3.54 6.58 2.20
CA GLN A 62 -3.92 7.72 1.36
C GLN A 62 -3.41 7.58 -0.07
N LYS A 63 -4.16 8.14 -1.03
CA LYS A 63 -3.87 8.08 -2.47
C LYS A 63 -3.14 9.32 -2.96
N TYR A 64 -2.10 9.77 -2.27
CA TYR A 64 -1.23 10.86 -2.72
C TYR A 64 0.12 10.32 -3.19
N LEU A 65 0.91 11.17 -3.87
CA LEU A 65 2.27 10.83 -4.24
C LEU A 65 3.16 10.78 -2.99
N ASP A 66 3.59 9.59 -2.60
CA ASP A 66 4.48 9.36 -1.48
C ASP A 66 5.86 8.89 -1.97
N LEU A 67 6.89 9.74 -1.78
CA LEU A 67 8.25 9.44 -2.23
C LEU A 67 8.90 8.28 -1.46
N GLN A 68 8.44 7.95 -0.25
CA GLN A 68 8.92 6.78 0.48
C GLN A 68 8.41 5.50 -0.17
N ILE A 69 7.13 5.45 -0.55
CA ILE A 69 6.57 4.33 -1.32
C ILE A 69 7.32 4.20 -2.65
N GLN A 70 7.49 5.32 -3.37
CA GLN A 70 8.20 5.31 -4.66
C GLN A 70 9.65 4.85 -4.52
N TYR A 71 10.35 5.22 -3.44
CA TYR A 71 11.71 4.77 -3.18
C TYR A 71 11.84 3.24 -3.19
N PHE A 72 10.87 2.53 -2.61
CA PHE A 72 10.85 1.07 -2.56
C PHE A 72 10.39 0.46 -3.87
N THR A 73 9.32 0.99 -4.49
CA THR A 73 8.78 0.45 -5.74
C THR A 73 9.77 0.60 -6.89
N THR A 74 10.58 1.65 -6.91
CA THR A 74 11.66 1.81 -7.89
C THR A 74 12.86 0.90 -7.61
N ARG A 75 12.86 0.11 -6.53
CA ARG A 75 13.96 -0.82 -6.17
C ARG A 75 13.51 -2.29 -6.18
N GLY A 76 12.39 -2.58 -6.83
CA GLY A 76 11.92 -3.95 -7.02
C GLY A 76 11.06 -4.50 -5.88
N PHE A 77 10.74 -3.67 -4.88
CA PHE A 77 9.83 -4.06 -3.80
C PHE A 77 8.39 -3.72 -4.18
N ALA A 78 7.49 -4.67 -3.95
CA ALA A 78 6.08 -4.34 -3.89
C ALA A 78 5.80 -3.67 -2.54
N PHE A 79 4.79 -2.82 -2.50
CA PHE A 79 4.39 -2.12 -1.28
C PHE A 79 2.90 -2.30 -1.03
N PHE A 80 2.50 -2.56 0.20
CA PHE A 80 1.11 -2.63 0.60
C PHE A 80 0.86 -1.74 1.81
N ASP A 81 0.12 -0.65 1.59
CA ASP A 81 -0.30 0.26 2.63
C ASP A 81 -1.64 -0.23 3.19
N LEU A 82 -1.57 -0.86 4.37
CA LEU A 82 -2.66 -1.64 4.95
C LEU A 82 -3.63 -0.76 5.75
N ASP A 83 -4.91 -0.86 5.43
CA ASP A 83 -6.00 -0.39 6.27
C ASP A 83 -6.54 -1.56 7.12
N PHE A 84 -6.09 -1.61 8.37
CA PHE A 84 -6.52 -2.63 9.31
C PHE A 84 -7.88 -2.32 9.95
N ARG A 85 -8.48 -3.33 10.59
CA ARG A 85 -9.73 -3.18 11.33
C ARG A 85 -9.61 -2.07 12.36
N GLY A 86 -10.39 -1.01 12.19
CA GLY A 86 -10.26 0.18 13.02
C GLY A 86 -9.99 1.43 12.21
N SER A 87 -9.38 1.32 11.03
CA SER A 87 -9.08 2.47 10.15
C SER A 87 -10.33 3.25 9.73
N THR A 88 -10.10 4.47 9.25
CA THR A 88 -11.14 5.38 8.72
C THR A 88 -11.44 5.10 7.24
N GLY A 89 -12.40 5.82 6.63
CA GLY A 89 -12.74 5.66 5.20
C GLY A 89 -13.72 4.53 4.86
N TYR A 90 -13.87 3.52 5.72
CA TYR A 90 -14.71 2.34 5.47
C TYR A 90 -16.01 2.29 6.29
N GLY A 91 -16.42 3.43 6.85
CA GLY A 91 -17.64 3.59 7.62
C GLY A 91 -17.51 3.29 9.12
N LYS A 92 -18.51 3.77 9.89
CA LYS A 92 -18.49 3.75 11.36
C LYS A 92 -18.35 2.34 11.95
N LYS A 93 -18.98 1.34 11.34
CA LYS A 93 -18.91 -0.06 11.79
C LYS A 93 -17.49 -0.61 11.68
N TYR A 94 -16.79 -0.32 10.58
CA TYR A 94 -15.41 -0.75 10.38
C TYR A 94 -14.47 -0.10 11.38
N ARG A 95 -14.56 1.23 11.55
CA ARG A 95 -13.77 1.98 12.52
C ARG A 95 -13.95 1.49 13.96
N LYS A 96 -15.18 1.13 14.33
CA LYS A 96 -15.48 0.60 15.67
C LYS A 96 -15.04 -0.86 15.88
N SER A 97 -14.65 -1.58 14.82
CA SER A 97 -14.36 -3.01 14.91
C SER A 97 -13.05 -3.36 15.62
N LEU A 98 -12.23 -2.36 15.96
CA LEU A 98 -11.01 -2.51 16.77
C LEU A 98 -11.30 -2.68 18.27
N TYR A 99 -12.41 -2.14 18.77
CA TYR A 99 -12.73 -2.16 20.21
C TYR A 99 -13.22 -3.52 20.74
N GLY A 100 -13.22 -4.55 19.89
CA GLY A 100 -13.91 -5.80 20.19
C GLY A 100 -15.43 -5.62 20.11
N SER A 101 -16.13 -6.73 20.29
CA SER A 101 -17.59 -6.81 20.42
C SER A 101 -17.96 -6.96 21.88
#